data_AF-A0A2E8Y7B0-F1
#
_entry.id   AF-A0A2E8Y7B0-F1
#
_cell.length_a   1.000
_cell.length_b   1.000
_cell.length_c   1.000
_cell.angle_alpha   90.00
_cell.angle_beta   90.00
_cell.angle_gamma   90.00
#
_symmetry.space_group_name_H-M   'P 1'
#
loop_
_entity.id
_entity.type
_entity.pdbx_description
1 polymer ?
#
loop_
_entity_poly.entity_id
_entity_poly.type
_entity_poly.pdbx_seq_one_letter_code
_entity_poly.pdbx_strand_id
1 'polypeptide(L)'
;MTFYTHYQKIGTETIHPNVAQYIMEFEIADIADESNPIKIATPRLMVLAGSDAEISIGELKKQLIEIKAIVSKETGEGTAEVSIIQNERWAFGKLTTRAGQAAKMLTGDFAIQFTFKEAKIDQ
;
A
#
# COMPACT_ATOMS: atom_id res chain seq x y z
N MET A 1 22.68 -10.50 -7.15
CA MET A 1 21.41 -10.55 -6.40
C MET A 1 20.40 -9.80 -7.26
N THR A 2 19.47 -10.53 -7.87
CA THR A 2 18.58 -9.99 -8.91
C THR A 2 17.20 -9.85 -8.30
N PHE A 3 16.74 -8.62 -8.09
CA PHE A 3 15.41 -8.34 -7.57
C PHE A 3 14.39 -8.54 -8.69
N TYR A 4 13.53 -9.55 -8.57
CA TYR A 4 12.42 -9.76 -9.50
C TYR A 4 11.23 -8.92 -9.06
N THR A 5 11.12 -7.71 -9.59
CA THR A 5 9.89 -6.92 -9.50
C THR A 5 8.89 -7.51 -10.49
N HIS A 6 7.94 -8.33 -10.03
CA HIS A 6 6.82 -8.75 -10.86
C HIS A 6 5.87 -7.56 -11.04
N TYR A 7 5.99 -6.85 -12.16
CA TYR A 7 4.96 -5.93 -12.62
C TYR A 7 3.80 -6.77 -13.15
N GLN A 8 2.74 -6.95 -12.36
CA GLN A 8 1.48 -7.45 -12.92
C GLN A 8 0.89 -6.35 -13.80
N LYS A 9 0.99 -6.54 -15.12
CA LYS A 9 0.38 -5.67 -16.12
C LYS A 9 -1.14 -5.75 -15.97
N ILE A 10 -1.75 -4.71 -15.42
CA ILE A 10 -3.21 -4.52 -15.47
C ILE A 10 -3.59 -4.49 -16.96
N GLY A 11 -4.67 -5.20 -17.31
CA GLY A 11 -5.09 -5.49 -18.68
C GLY A 11 -5.11 -4.25 -19.57
N THR A 12 -4.93 -4.49 -20.88
CA THR A 12 -5.06 -3.46 -21.93
C THR A 12 -6.53 -3.08 -22.15
N GLU A 13 -7.28 -2.88 -21.07
CA GLU A 13 -8.56 -2.21 -21.17
C GLU A 13 -8.28 -0.75 -21.43
N THR A 14 -8.92 -0.21 -22.46
CA THR A 14 -8.85 1.19 -22.82
C THR A 14 -9.11 2.03 -21.57
N ILE A 15 -8.08 2.65 -21.00
CA ILE A 15 -8.23 3.56 -19.87
C ILE A 15 -9.09 4.71 -20.40
N HIS A 16 -10.39 4.68 -20.10
CA HIS A 16 -11.28 5.75 -20.47
C HIS A 16 -10.74 7.03 -19.80
N PRO A 17 -10.69 8.17 -20.50
CA PRO A 17 -10.13 9.43 -19.99
C PRO A 17 -10.84 9.99 -18.74
N ASN A 18 -11.89 9.31 -18.25
CA ASN A 18 -12.72 9.72 -17.12
C ASN A 18 -12.57 8.82 -15.87
N VAL A 19 -11.60 7.88 -15.84
CA VAL A 19 -11.37 7.08 -14.63
C VAL A 19 -10.34 7.78 -13.74
N ALA A 20 -10.80 8.27 -12.58
CA ALA A 20 -9.94 8.91 -11.59
C ALA A 20 -8.85 7.93 -11.12
N GLN A 21 -7.62 8.41 -11.14
CA GLN A 21 -6.43 7.67 -10.71
C GLN A 21 -5.99 8.17 -9.36
N TYR A 22 -5.53 7.27 -8.50
CA TYR A 22 -5.07 7.60 -7.17
C TYR A 22 -3.71 6.98 -6.92
N ILE A 23 -2.91 7.64 -6.10
CA ILE A 23 -1.64 7.16 -5.58
C ILE A 23 -1.82 6.82 -4.12
N MET A 24 -1.43 5.60 -3.76
CA MET A 24 -1.38 5.08 -2.40
C MET A 24 0.08 4.85 -2.03
N GLU A 25 0.59 5.70 -1.14
CA GLU A 25 1.96 5.66 -0.64
C GLU A 25 1.96 5.16 0.80
N PHE A 26 2.87 4.23 1.08
CA PHE A 26 3.01 3.63 2.40
C PHE A 26 4.42 3.91 2.93
N GLU A 27 4.50 4.07 4.24
CA GLU A 27 5.75 3.99 4.99
C GLU A 27 5.54 2.98 6.10
N ILE A 28 6.36 1.93 6.10
CA ILE A 28 6.29 0.84 7.06
C ILE A 28 7.58 0.83 7.85
N ALA A 29 7.47 0.86 9.17
CA ALA A 29 8.58 0.79 10.09
C ALA A 29 8.38 -0.32 11.12
N ASP A 30 9.46 -1.01 11.47
CA ASP A 30 9.56 -1.87 12.64
C ASP A 30 9.82 -0.99 13.86
N ILE A 31 8.98 -1.14 14.88
CA ILE A 31 8.98 -0.35 16.12
C ILE A 31 9.15 -1.25 17.35
N ALA A 32 9.71 -2.46 17.20
CA ALA A 32 10.06 -3.30 18.36
C ALA A 32 10.97 -2.59 19.38
N ASP A 33 11.80 -1.65 18.91
CA ASP A 33 12.40 -0.60 19.73
C ASP A 33 11.76 0.75 19.35
N GLU A 34 10.76 1.18 20.13
CA GLU A 34 10.03 2.43 19.89
C GLU A 34 10.94 3.68 19.93
N SER A 35 12.09 3.60 20.62
CA SER A 35 13.07 4.70 20.68
C SER A 35 13.91 4.80 19.41
N ASN A 36 13.97 3.73 18.62
CA ASN A 36 14.71 3.68 17.36
C ASN A 36 13.94 2.92 16.26
N PRO A 37 12.85 3.50 15.71
CA PRO A 37 12.10 2.90 14.62
C PRO A 37 12.97 2.65 13.38
N ILE A 38 12.89 1.45 12.82
CA ILE A 38 13.61 1.07 11.60
C ILE A 38 12.64 1.05 10.43
N LYS A 39 12.85 1.93 9.44
CA LYS A 39 12.08 1.91 8.20
C LYS A 39 12.39 0.66 7.39
N ILE A 40 11.37 -0.15 7.09
CA ILE A 40 11.53 -1.42 6.39
C ILE A 40 11.06 -1.39 4.92
N ALA A 41 10.04 -0.59 4.60
CA ALA A 41 9.55 -0.47 3.23
C ALA A 41 8.79 0.84 2.97
N THR A 42 8.84 1.32 1.73
CA THR A 42 8.04 2.47 1.27
C THR A 42 7.32 2.19 -0.07
N PRO A 43 6.37 1.24 -0.10
CA PRO A 43 5.67 0.91 -1.33
C PRO A 43 4.79 2.06 -1.83
N ARG A 44 4.61 2.09 -3.16
CA ARG A 44 3.72 3.01 -3.83
C ARG A 44 2.92 2.25 -4.88
N LEU A 45 1.59 2.34 -4.81
CA LEU A 45 0.68 1.80 -5.82
C LEU A 45 -0.08 2.93 -6.51
N MET A 46 -0.39 2.72 -7.78
CA MET A 46 -1.36 3.53 -8.52
C MET A 46 -2.62 2.69 -8.71
N VAL A 47 -3.76 3.23 -8.30
CA VAL A 47 -5.04 2.50 -8.24
C VAL A 47 -6.11 3.33 -8.93
N LEU A 48 -6.93 2.68 -9.75
CA LEU A 48 -8.08 3.30 -10.40
C LEU A 48 -9.28 3.31 -9.45
N ALA A 49 -10.11 4.35 -9.51
CA ALA A 49 -11.40 4.34 -8.80
C ALA A 49 -12.24 3.12 -9.19
N GLY A 50 -12.75 2.40 -8.19
CA GLY A 50 -13.54 1.18 -8.36
C GLY A 50 -12.71 -0.06 -8.72
N SER A 51 -11.38 -0.01 -8.52
CA SER A 51 -10.48 -1.14 -8.78
C SER A 51 -9.64 -1.49 -7.56
N ASP A 52 -9.11 -2.71 -7.60
CA ASP A 52 -8.15 -3.25 -6.64
C ASP A 52 -6.74 -3.22 -7.26
N ALA A 53 -5.73 -3.05 -6.43
CA ALA A 53 -4.32 -3.23 -6.78
C ALA A 53 -3.60 -3.96 -5.65
N GLU A 54 -2.55 -4.70 -5.97
CA GLU A 54 -1.78 -5.44 -4.98
C GLU A 54 -0.28 -5.27 -5.22
N ILE A 55 0.49 -5.25 -4.14
CA ILE A 55 1.94 -5.38 -4.18
C ILE A 55 2.41 -6.33 -3.09
N SER A 56 3.34 -7.20 -3.46
CA SER A 56 4.07 -8.07 -2.55
C SER A 56 5.55 -7.71 -2.59
N ILE A 57 6.17 -7.56 -1.43
CA ILE A 57 7.57 -7.16 -1.27
C ILE A 57 8.28 -8.16 -0.37
N GLY A 58 9.37 -8.73 -0.88
CA GLY A 58 10.26 -9.62 -0.13
C GLY A 58 10.06 -11.10 -0.46
N GLU A 59 10.46 -11.96 0.48
CA GLU A 59 10.49 -13.41 0.35
C GLU A 59 9.81 -14.06 1.57
N LEU A 60 8.88 -14.98 1.29
CA LEU A 60 8.21 -15.79 2.31
C LEU A 60 9.25 -16.49 3.20
N LYS A 61 9.02 -16.48 4.53
CA LYS A 61 9.91 -16.99 5.59
C LYS A 61 11.14 -16.14 5.93
N LYS A 62 11.40 -15.03 5.23
CA LYS A 62 12.38 -14.01 5.65
C LYS A 62 11.67 -12.74 6.06
N GLN A 63 11.15 -12.04 5.06
CA GLN A 63 10.35 -10.84 5.20
C GLN A 63 9.42 -10.79 4.00
N LEU A 64 8.12 -10.85 4.23
CA LEU A 64 7.09 -10.68 3.21
C LEU A 64 6.12 -9.60 3.67
N ILE A 65 5.90 -8.61 2.82
CA ILE A 65 4.91 -7.56 3.01
C ILE A 65 3.94 -7.62 1.84
N GLU A 66 2.67 -7.87 2.12
CA GLU A 66 1.60 -7.87 1.12
C GLU A 66 0.67 -6.70 1.42
N ILE A 67 0.36 -5.92 0.39
CA ILE A 67 -0.55 -4.78 0.49
C ILE A 67 -1.59 -4.90 -0.62
N LYS A 68 -2.85 -5.04 -0.22
CA LYS A 68 -4.00 -4.93 -1.10
C LYS A 68 -4.62 -3.56 -0.93
N ALA A 69 -4.68 -2.82 -2.01
CA ALA A 69 -5.17 -1.45 -2.09
C ALA A 69 -6.49 -1.41 -2.89
N ILE A 70 -7.51 -0.74 -2.37
CA ILE A 70 -8.85 -0.67 -2.94
C ILE A 70 -9.30 0.79 -2.93
N VAL A 71 -9.83 1.30 -4.04
CA VAL A 71 -10.43 2.64 -4.07
C VAL A 71 -11.92 2.56 -4.38
N SER A 72 -12.73 3.08 -3.47
CA SER A 72 -14.18 3.19 -3.65
C SER A 72 -14.52 4.26 -4.70
N LYS A 73 -15.26 3.86 -5.74
CA LYS A 73 -15.78 4.80 -6.75
C LYS A 73 -16.86 5.73 -6.18
N GLU A 74 -17.60 5.26 -5.17
CA GLU A 74 -18.76 5.99 -4.62
C GLU A 74 -18.34 7.01 -3.57
N THR A 75 -17.43 6.62 -2.67
CA THR A 75 -17.01 7.46 -1.54
C THR A 75 -15.68 8.17 -1.78
N GLY A 76 -14.92 7.76 -2.79
CA GLY A 76 -13.56 8.26 -3.01
C GLY A 76 -12.61 7.89 -1.87
N GLU A 77 -12.92 6.86 -1.09
CA GLU A 77 -12.09 6.36 0.00
C GLU A 77 -11.11 5.29 -0.51
N GLY A 78 -9.86 5.42 -0.06
CA GLY A 78 -8.81 4.44 -0.28
C GLY A 78 -8.70 3.54 0.94
N THR A 79 -8.76 2.23 0.73
CA THR A 79 -8.58 1.21 1.75
C THR A 79 -7.33 0.40 1.45
N ALA A 80 -6.49 0.19 2.45
CA ALA A 80 -5.35 -0.69 2.35
C ALA A 80 -5.44 -1.80 3.41
N GLU A 81 -5.31 -3.03 2.96
CA GLU A 81 -5.12 -4.21 3.78
C GLU A 81 -3.65 -4.60 3.69
N VAL A 82 -2.98 -4.68 4.85
CA VAL A 82 -1.54 -4.92 4.95
C VAL A 82 -1.30 -6.18 5.77
N SER A 83 -0.48 -7.08 5.23
CA SER A 83 0.03 -8.28 5.90
C SER A 83 1.55 -8.19 5.93
N ILE A 84 2.15 -8.41 7.09
CA ILE A 84 3.59 -8.39 7.31
C ILE A 84 3.98 -9.68 8.00
N ILE A 85 4.89 -10.42 7.39
CA ILE A 85 5.55 -11.57 7.98
C ILE A 85 7.04 -11.23 8.01
N GLN A 86 7.64 -11.16 9.19
CA GLN A 86 9.07 -10.93 9.33
C GLN A 86 9.62 -11.85 10.42
N ASN A 87 10.47 -12.80 10.03
CA ASN A 87 10.89 -13.91 10.88
C ASN A 87 9.65 -14.65 11.45
N GLU A 88 9.51 -14.72 12.77
CA GLU A 88 8.38 -15.33 13.47
C GLU A 88 7.26 -14.33 13.80
N ARG A 89 7.43 -13.04 13.46
CA ARG A 89 6.44 -11.99 13.74
C ARG A 89 5.48 -11.81 12.58
N TRP A 90 4.19 -11.79 12.92
CA TRP A 90 3.10 -11.69 11.97
C TRP A 90 2.21 -10.53 12.40
N ALA A 91 1.91 -9.64 11.47
CA ALA A 91 1.02 -8.52 11.69
C ALA A 91 0.09 -8.35 10.50
N PHE A 92 -1.17 -8.03 10.78
CA PHE A 92 -2.16 -7.74 9.77
C PHE A 92 -2.92 -6.49 10.18
N GLY A 93 -3.42 -5.74 9.21
CA GLY A 93 -4.31 -4.64 9.52
C GLY A 93 -4.94 -4.03 8.29
N LYS A 94 -5.97 -3.23 8.55
CA LYS A 94 -6.77 -2.57 7.53
C LYS A 94 -6.96 -1.12 7.91
N LEU A 95 -6.73 -0.23 6.95
CA LEU A 95 -6.86 1.20 7.15
C LEU A 95 -7.59 1.82 5.95
N THR A 96 -8.51 2.74 6.25
CA THR A 96 -9.32 3.44 5.25
C THR A 96 -9.17 4.94 5.47
N THR A 97 -9.00 5.70 4.39
CA THR A 97 -8.87 7.16 4.43
C THR A 97 -9.43 7.81 3.17
N ARG A 98 -9.63 9.12 3.19
CA ARG A 98 -10.03 9.89 1.99
C ARG A 98 -8.82 10.52 1.32
N ALA A 99 -8.95 10.82 0.02
CA ALA A 99 -7.88 11.46 -0.73
C ALA A 99 -7.49 12.80 -0.08
N GLY A 100 -6.18 13.05 0.04
CA GLY A 100 -5.61 14.20 0.74
C GLY A 100 -5.46 14.02 2.26
N GLN A 101 -5.92 12.90 2.83
CA GLN A 101 -5.76 12.59 4.25
C GLN A 101 -4.71 11.51 4.47
N ALA A 102 -3.90 11.69 5.50
CA ALA A 102 -3.00 10.65 5.99
C ALA A 102 -3.75 9.77 7.00
N ALA A 103 -3.47 8.46 6.97
CA ALA A 103 -3.87 7.52 8.00
C ALA A 103 -2.65 6.84 8.59
N LYS A 104 -2.78 6.41 9.84
CA LYS A 104 -1.73 5.68 10.56
C LYS A 104 -2.34 4.50 11.28
N MET A 105 -1.60 3.41 11.36
CA MET A 105 -1.97 2.21 12.08
C MET A 105 -0.74 1.64 12.77
N LEU A 106 -0.94 1.13 13.99
CA LEU A 106 0.02 0.28 14.67
C LEU A 106 -0.56 -1.13 14.68
N THR A 107 0.21 -2.12 14.25
CA THR A 107 -0.20 -3.53 14.29
C THR A 107 1.00 -4.42 14.56
N GLY A 108 0.91 -5.26 15.59
CA GLY A 108 2.09 -5.91 16.17
C GLY A 108 3.18 -4.89 16.52
N ASP A 109 4.41 -5.18 16.13
CA ASP A 109 5.57 -4.29 16.29
C ASP A 109 5.79 -3.38 15.06
N PHE A 110 4.74 -3.07 14.29
CA PHE A 110 4.88 -2.29 13.06
C PHE A 110 4.03 -1.02 13.09
N ALA A 111 4.64 0.08 12.65
CA ALA A 111 3.96 1.31 12.33
C ALA A 111 3.78 1.45 10.83
N ILE A 112 2.55 1.69 10.39
CA ILE A 112 2.19 1.86 8.98
C ILE A 112 1.58 3.26 8.83
N GLN A 113 2.23 4.11 8.04
CA GLN A 113 1.68 5.38 7.61
C GLN A 113 1.25 5.26 6.14
N PHE A 114 0.06 5.79 5.85
CA PHE A 114 -0.59 5.72 4.57
C PHE A 114 -0.98 7.11 4.11
N THR A 115 -0.53 7.47 2.91
CA THR A 115 -0.92 8.70 2.22
C THR A 115 -1.70 8.33 0.98
N PHE A 116 -2.92 8.84 0.89
CA PHE A 116 -3.79 8.65 -0.26
C PHE A 116 -4.02 9.97 -0.97
N LYS A 117 -3.78 10.03 -2.28
CA LYS A 117 -3.96 11.26 -3.07
C LYS A 117 -4.46 10.96 -4.47
N GLU A 118 -5.23 11.87 -5.03
CA GLU A 118 -5.55 11.85 -6.45
C GLU A 118 -4.26 12.04 -7.25
N ALA A 119 -4.07 11.22 -8.28
CA ALA A 119 -3.02 11.42 -9.26
C ALA A 119 -3.50 12.54 -10.19
N LYS A 120 -3.06 13.78 -9.92
CA LYS A 120 -3.28 14.88 -10.87
C LYS A 120 -2.62 14.50 -12.18
N ILE A 121 -3.43 14.40 -13.23
CA ILE A 121 -2.94 14.48 -14.60
C ILE A 121 -2.77 15.99 -14.81
N ASP A 122 -1.54 16.49 -14.78
CA ASP A 122 -1.28 17.85 -15.26
C ASP A 122 -1.79 17.89 -16.71
N GLN A 123 -2.86 18.64 -16.95
CA GLN A 123 -3.40 18.95 -18.28
C GLN A 123 -2.59 20.08 -18.91
#